data_AF-A0A0F9ARI2-F1
#
_entry.id   AF-A0A0F9ARI2-F1
#
_cell.length_a   1.000
_cell.length_b   1.000
_cell.length_c   1.000
_cell.angle_alpha   90.00
_cell.angle_beta   90.00
_cell.angle_gamma   90.00
#
_symmetry.space_group_name_H-M   'P 1'
#
loop_
_entity.id
_entity.type
_entity.pdbx_description
1 polymer ?
#
loop_
_entity_poly.entity_id
_entity_poly.type
_entity_poly.pdbx_seq_one_letter_code
_entity_poly.pdbx_strand_id
1 'polypeptide(L)'
;MPLITGPSLDSIAKDLTAWYLETRETLIQALEEGYPYGSVPLTPSEQIDRFMSMTPEDWEGLTNKLTERHRGKPNAEELVRKDLEEFVAKMNRMTSPRRAV
;
A
#
# COMPACT_ATOMS: atom_id res chain seq x y z
N MET A 1 -40.50 9.70 -10.05
CA MET A 1 -39.10 9.48 -9.65
C MET A 1 -39.03 9.59 -8.14
N PRO A 2 -38.44 8.62 -7.42
CA PRO A 2 -38.24 8.79 -5.99
C PRO A 2 -37.22 9.91 -5.78
N LEU A 3 -37.61 10.93 -5.02
CA LEU A 3 -36.72 11.99 -4.56
C LEU A 3 -35.82 11.38 -3.49
N ILE A 4 -34.58 11.07 -3.85
CA ILE A 4 -33.56 10.65 -2.90
C ILE A 4 -33.20 11.89 -2.07
N THR A 5 -33.53 11.88 -0.79
CA THR A 5 -33.28 12.99 0.14
C THR A 5 -31.92 12.84 0.83
N GLY A 6 -31.40 13.92 1.43
CA GLY A 6 -30.06 13.97 2.05
C GLY A 6 -29.67 12.74 2.89
N PRO A 7 -30.48 12.29 3.87
CA PRO A 7 -30.14 11.13 4.70
C PRO A 7 -30.03 9.81 3.91
N SER A 8 -30.84 9.65 2.87
CA SER A 8 -30.77 8.48 1.97
C SER A 8 -29.56 8.56 1.03
N LEU A 9 -29.17 9.76 0.57
CA LEU A 9 -27.94 9.95 -0.19
C LEU A 9 -26.70 9.62 0.64
N ASP A 10 -26.67 10.02 1.92
CA ASP A 10 -25.57 9.70 2.83
C ASP A 10 -25.43 8.19 3.07
N SER A 11 -26.56 7.48 3.20
CA SER A 11 -26.54 6.01 3.32
C SER A 11 -26.00 5.34 2.07
N ILE A 12 -26.47 5.76 0.89
CA ILE A 12 -25.99 5.25 -0.40
C ILE A 12 -24.50 5.56 -0.59
N ALA A 13 -24.05 6.74 -0.19
CA ALA A 13 -22.64 7.13 -0.27
C ALA A 13 -21.75 6.23 0.61
N LYS A 14 -22.21 5.88 1.81
CA LYS A 14 -21.49 4.94 2.70
C LYS A 14 -21.38 3.55 2.08
N ASP A 15 -22.50 3.02 1.58
CA ASP A 15 -22.54 1.69 0.98
C ASP A 15 -21.66 1.62 -0.28
N LEU A 16 -21.71 2.65 -1.14
CA LEU A 16 -20.84 2.76 -2.32
C LEU A 16 -19.37 2.88 -1.95
N THR A 17 -19.04 3.63 -0.89
CA THR A 17 -17.66 3.78 -0.43
C THR A 17 -17.12 2.45 0.11
N ALA A 18 -17.92 1.75 0.91
CA ALA A 18 -17.56 0.43 1.42
C ALA A 18 -17.36 -0.57 0.29
N TRP A 19 -18.31 -0.65 -0.66
CA TRP A 19 -18.21 -1.51 -1.84
C TRP A 19 -16.97 -1.20 -2.69
N TYR A 20 -16.68 0.08 -2.93
CA TYR A 20 -15.51 0.50 -3.70
C TYR A 20 -14.20 0.05 -3.03
N LEU A 21 -14.07 0.26 -1.72
CA LEU A 21 -12.88 -0.10 -0.97
C LEU A 21 -12.67 -1.63 -0.95
N GLU A 22 -13.73 -2.40 -0.70
CA GLU A 22 -13.69 -3.86 -0.68
C GLU A 22 -13.34 -4.45 -2.06
N THR A 23 -14.00 -3.96 -3.11
CA THR A 23 -13.76 -4.41 -4.48
C THR A 23 -12.33 -4.11 -4.90
N ARG A 24 -11.84 -2.90 -4.58
CA ARG A 24 -10.47 -2.48 -4.91
C ARG A 24 -9.44 -3.34 -4.18
N GLU A 25 -9.65 -3.62 -2.89
CA GLU A 25 -8.75 -4.48 -2.13
C GLU A 25 -8.70 -5.91 -2.67
N THR A 26 -9.86 -6.46 -3.03
CA THR A 26 -9.96 -7.78 -3.68
C THR A 26 -9.19 -7.82 -5.00
N LEU A 27 -9.32 -6.79 -5.83
CA LEU A 27 -8.59 -6.70 -7.10
C LEU A 27 -7.08 -6.54 -6.90
N ILE A 28 -6.65 -5.73 -5.92
CA ILE A 28 -5.24 -5.60 -5.57
C ILE A 28 -4.67 -6.95 -5.17
N GLN A 29 -5.34 -7.68 -4.26
CA GLN A 29 -4.90 -9.01 -3.81
C GLN A 29 -4.85 -10.02 -4.95
N ALA A 30 -5.83 -9.99 -5.87
CA ALA A 30 -5.84 -10.86 -7.04
C ALA A 30 -4.67 -10.61 -7.99
N LEU A 31 -4.19 -9.35 -8.06
CA LEU A 31 -3.04 -8.96 -8.88
C LEU A 31 -1.69 -9.13 -8.13
N GLU A 32 -1.72 -9.41 -6.83
CA GLU A 32 -0.53 -9.72 -6.02
C GLU A 32 -0.07 -11.17 -6.24
N GLU A 33 0.37 -11.50 -7.44
CA GLU A 33 0.91 -12.82 -7.81
C GLU A 33 2.35 -13.01 -7.29
N GLY A 34 2.51 -13.09 -5.97
CA GLY A 34 3.81 -13.28 -5.31
C GLY A 34 4.66 -12.02 -5.14
N TYR A 35 4.19 -10.88 -5.67
CA TYR A 35 4.79 -9.56 -5.48
C TYR A 35 3.73 -8.50 -5.22
N PRO A 36 4.03 -7.45 -4.43
CA PRO A 36 3.08 -6.36 -4.19
C PRO A 36 2.58 -5.71 -5.48
N TYR A 37 1.30 -5.33 -5.53
CA TYR A 37 0.70 -4.71 -6.70
C TYR A 37 1.42 -3.40 -7.06
N GLY A 38 1.74 -3.23 -8.35
CA GLY A 38 2.47 -2.06 -8.86
C GLY A 38 3.96 -2.04 -8.51
N SER A 39 4.50 -3.14 -7.96
CA SER A 39 5.95 -3.33 -7.78
C SER A 39 6.58 -4.04 -8.99
N VAL A 40 7.90 -3.90 -9.13
CA VAL A 40 8.68 -4.64 -10.12
C VAL A 40 9.32 -5.83 -9.41
N PRO A 41 9.23 -7.05 -9.97
CA PRO A 41 9.89 -8.21 -9.38
C PRO A 41 11.41 -8.00 -9.44
N LEU A 42 12.03 -7.95 -8.26
CA LEU A 42 13.47 -7.80 -8.09
C LEU A 42 14.00 -8.99 -7.30
N THR A 43 15.20 -9.44 -7.64
CA THR A 43 15.95 -10.41 -6.84
C THR A 43 16.27 -9.83 -5.46
N PRO A 44 16.59 -10.66 -4.45
CA PRO A 44 16.96 -10.17 -3.13
C PRO A 44 18.13 -9.17 -3.15
N SER A 45 19.14 -9.41 -3.98
CA SER A 45 20.29 -8.51 -4.14
C SER A 45 19.87 -7.17 -4.76
N GLU A 46 19.07 -7.18 -5.83
CA GLU A 46 18.57 -5.95 -6.45
C GLU A 46 17.64 -5.15 -5.53
N GLN A 47 16.85 -5.83 -4.68
CA GLN A 47 16.04 -5.16 -3.66
C GLN A 47 16.94 -4.39 -2.68
N ILE A 48 18.03 -5.02 -2.22
CA ILE A 48 18.99 -4.41 -1.31
C ILE A 48 19.70 -3.24 -1.99
N ASP A 49 20.24 -3.44 -3.20
CA ASP A 49 20.98 -2.41 -3.91
C ASP A 49 20.10 -1.18 -4.16
N ARG A 50 18.86 -1.40 -4.60
CA ARG A 50 17.89 -0.33 -4.81
C ARG A 50 17.57 0.41 -3.52
N PHE A 51 17.36 -0.31 -2.41
CA PHE A 51 17.10 0.31 -1.11
C PHE A 51 18.28 1.16 -0.63
N MET A 52 19.51 0.66 -0.78
CA MET A 52 20.72 1.38 -0.39
C MET A 52 20.99 2.60 -1.27
N SER A 53 20.50 2.60 -2.51
CA SER A 53 20.64 3.70 -3.46
C SER A 53 19.43 4.65 -3.53
N MET A 54 18.39 4.47 -2.70
CA MET A 54 17.19 5.31 -2.76
C MET A 54 17.52 6.77 -2.42
N THR A 55 17.15 7.68 -3.31
CA THR A 55 17.23 9.13 -3.04
C THR A 55 16.00 9.59 -2.25
N PRO A 56 16.00 10.81 -1.68
CA PRO A 56 14.80 11.39 -1.06
C PRO A 56 13.58 11.38 -1.99
N GLU A 57 13.77 11.60 -3.29
CA GLU A 57 12.71 11.58 -4.30
C GLU A 57 12.15 10.16 -4.50
N ASP A 58 12.98 9.12 -4.43
CA ASP A 58 12.52 7.73 -4.48
C ASP A 58 11.66 7.38 -3.25
N TRP A 59 12.04 7.89 -2.07
CA TRP A 59 11.27 7.73 -0.83
C TRP A 59 9.92 8.43 -0.89
N GLU A 60 9.88 9.63 -1.45
CA GLU A 60 8.63 10.34 -1.71
C GLU A 60 7.75 9.55 -2.70
N GLY A 61 8.34 9.05 -3.79
CA GLY A 61 7.65 8.22 -4.78
C GLY A 61 7.06 6.94 -4.18
N LEU A 62 7.80 6.26 -3.30
CA LEU A 62 7.31 5.09 -2.56
C LEU A 62 6.13 5.46 -1.64
N THR A 63 6.29 6.54 -0.88
CA THR A 63 5.26 7.02 0.06
C THR A 63 3.97 7.37 -0.69
N ASN A 64 4.07 8.06 -1.83
CA ASN A 64 2.92 8.40 -2.67
C ASN A 64 2.19 7.17 -3.19
N LYS A 65 2.91 6.11 -3.59
CA LYS A 65 2.30 4.84 -4.00
C LYS A 65 1.53 4.17 -2.85
N LEU A 66 2.09 4.19 -1.64
CA LEU A 66 1.42 3.65 -0.45
C LEU A 66 0.19 4.48 -0.07
N THR A 67 0.27 5.81 -0.17
CA THR A 67 -0.86 6.71 0.06
C THR A 67 -1.99 6.44 -0.94
N GLU A 68 -1.67 6.27 -2.23
CA GLU A 68 -2.68 5.88 -3.22
C GLU A 68 -3.22 4.47 -2.95
N ARG A 69 -2.41 3.51 -2.49
CA ARG A 69 -2.88 2.18 -2.08
C ARG A 69 -3.91 2.25 -0.96
N HIS A 70 -3.77 3.16 -0.01
CA HIS A 70 -4.69 3.27 1.13
C HIS A 70 -5.74 4.39 0.99
N ARG A 71 -5.82 5.04 -0.18
CA ARG A 71 -6.74 6.14 -0.43
C ARG A 71 -8.19 5.77 -0.12
N GLY A 72 -8.84 6.63 0.66
CA GLY A 72 -10.24 6.47 1.08
C GLY A 72 -10.43 5.56 2.29
N LYS A 73 -9.38 4.89 2.80
CA LYS A 73 -9.45 4.18 4.07
C LYS A 73 -9.48 5.18 5.23
N PRO A 74 -10.28 4.93 6.28
CA PRO A 74 -10.41 5.84 7.43
C PRO A 74 -9.09 6.01 8.22
N ASN A 75 -8.18 5.03 8.14
CA ASN A 75 -6.88 5.00 8.80
C ASN A 75 -5.72 4.99 7.79
N ALA A 76 -5.89 5.64 6.64
CA ALA A 76 -4.91 5.60 5.55
C ALA A 76 -3.48 5.99 5.98
N GLU A 77 -3.32 7.07 6.75
CA GLU A 77 -2.00 7.54 7.21
C GLU A 77 -1.29 6.50 8.09
N GLU A 78 -2.03 5.84 8.99
CA GLU A 78 -1.48 4.81 9.86
C GLU A 78 -1.05 3.58 9.06
N LEU A 79 -1.85 3.19 8.06
CA LEU A 79 -1.52 2.08 7.16
C LEU A 79 -0.29 2.37 6.32
N VAL A 80 -0.15 3.60 5.79
CA VAL A 80 1.05 4.02 5.06
C VAL A 80 2.29 3.95 5.95
N ARG A 81 2.19 4.48 7.18
CA ARG A 81 3.30 4.44 8.13
C ARG A 81 3.71 3.00 8.45
N LYS A 82 2.73 2.12 8.69
CA LYS A 82 2.98 0.71 8.96
C LYS A 82 3.67 0.02 7.79
N ASP A 83 3.20 0.23 6.56
CA ASP A 83 3.81 -0.36 5.36
C ASP A 83 5.25 0.12 5.16
N LEU A 84 5.53 1.40 5.42
CA LEU A 84 6.89 1.96 5.38
C LEU A 84 7.80 1.32 6.45
N GLU A 85 7.31 1.21 7.68
CA GLU A 85 8.04 0.58 8.79
C GLU A 85 8.36 -0.90 8.47
N GLU A 86 7.39 -1.64 7.95
CA GLU A 86 7.57 -3.03 7.54
C GLU A 86 8.55 -3.17 6.38
N PHE A 87 8.48 -2.29 5.39
CA PHE A 87 9.42 -2.25 4.27
C PHE A 87 10.85 -2.02 4.75
N VAL A 88 11.09 -0.97 5.55
CA VAL A 88 12.40 -0.65 6.10
C VAL A 88 12.93 -1.78 6.98
N ALA A 89 12.08 -2.34 7.85
CA ALA A 89 12.46 -3.45 8.71
C ALA A 89 12.84 -4.71 7.89
N LYS A 90 12.09 -5.02 6.82
CA LYS A 90 12.42 -6.10 5.90
C LYS A 90 13.77 -5.88 5.23
N MET A 91 13.99 -4.68 4.68
CA MET A 91 15.26 -4.37 4.00
C MET A 91 16.45 -4.43 4.96
N ASN A 92 16.31 -3.93 6.19
CA ASN A 92 17.34 -4.01 7.22
C ASN A 92 17.67 -5.46 7.64
N ARG A 93 16.69 -6.37 7.65
CA ARG A 93 16.92 -7.80 7.89
C ARG A 93 17.62 -8.47 6.71
N MET A 94 17.36 -8.02 5.49
CA MET A 94 17.98 -8.54 4.27
C MET A 94 19.42 -8.03 4.11
N THR A 95 19.72 -6.80 4.52
CA THR A 95 21.07 -6.21 4.50
C THR A 95 21.96 -6.70 5.63
N SER A 96 21.38 -7.02 6.81
CA SER A 96 22.16 -7.63 7.88
C SER A 96 22.58 -9.03 7.47
N PRO A 97 23.89 -9.32 7.34
CA PRO A 97 24.31 -10.71 7.22
C PRO A 97 23.85 -11.42 8.49
N ARG A 98 23.21 -12.59 8.35
CA ARG A 98 23.13 -13.54 9.47
C ARG A 98 24.57 -13.77 9.91
N ARG A 99 25.03 -13.09 10.97
CA ARG A 99 26.16 -13.57 11.75
C ARG A 99 25.71 -14.94 12.22
N ALA A 100 26.18 -15.98 11.53
CA ALA A 100 26.20 -17.32 12.07
C ALA A 100 26.97 -17.21 13.39
N VAL A 101 26.24 -17.34 14.49
CA VAL A 101 26.80 -17.70 15.79
C VAL A 101 26.69 -19.21 15.89
#